data_AF-A0A089WNK7-F1
#
_entry.id   AF-A0A089WNK7-F1
#
_cell.length_a   1.000
_cell.length_b   1.000
_cell.length_c   1.000
_cell.angle_alpha   90.00
_cell.angle_beta   90.00
_cell.angle_gamma   90.00
#
_symmetry.space_group_name_H-M   'P 1'
#
loop_
_entity.id
_entity.type
_entity.pdbx_description
1 polymer ?
#
loop_
_entity_poly.entity_id
_entity_poly.type
_entity_poly.pdbx_seq_one_letter_code
_entity_poly.pdbx_strand_id
1 'polypeptide(L)'
;MPAYYLSLSLLLYLASLFFAGAHMSGGYQLSALQMLIYGPWGMPFGLFQWFANPLFALAVLAHRRFRRLALLAGVGALYMALGSFAIERLPDNVSYAFHDVTALGLGFYLWALALLAFCAGQAWHCWKARSALDVPGWRWWDGAMIVALLAVVYAGLQTPALRFEPGAVLMPAEQGQVL
;
A
#
# COMPACT_ATOMS: atom_id res chain seq x y z
N MET A 1 -18.90 -4.96 -15.43
CA MET A 1 -17.56 -4.94 -14.80
C MET A 1 -16.90 -3.54 -14.82
N PRO A 2 -16.69 -2.83 -15.95
CA PRO A 2 -15.89 -1.61 -15.97
C PRO A 2 -16.50 -0.40 -15.24
N ALA A 3 -17.79 -0.43 -14.88
CA ALA A 3 -18.44 0.67 -14.15
C ALA A 3 -18.18 0.66 -12.63
N TYR A 4 -17.58 -0.41 -12.10
CA TYR A 4 -17.33 -0.61 -10.66
C TYR A 4 -15.84 -0.83 -10.35
N TYR A 5 -14.96 -0.59 -11.32
CA TYR A 5 -13.51 -0.80 -11.17
C TYR A 5 -12.95 -0.03 -9.99
N LEU A 6 -13.40 1.22 -9.76
CA LEU A 6 -12.98 2.02 -8.60
C LEU A 6 -13.40 1.37 -7.28
N SER A 7 -14.68 1.03 -7.13
CA SER A 7 -15.20 0.38 -5.92
C SER A 7 -14.52 -0.96 -5.64
N LEU A 8 -14.29 -1.77 -6.68
CA LEU A 8 -13.57 -3.03 -6.56
C LEU A 8 -12.12 -2.81 -6.11
N SER A 9 -11.44 -1.82 -6.68
CA SER A 9 -10.06 -1.49 -6.31
C SER A 9 -9.97 -1.00 -4.87
N LEU A 10 -10.88 -0.13 -4.44
CA LEU A 10 -10.94 0.35 -3.05
C LEU A 10 -11.25 -0.77 -2.07
N LEU A 11 -12.19 -1.66 -2.41
CA LEU A 11 -12.53 -2.83 -1.60
C LEU A 11 -11.34 -3.77 -1.45
N LEU A 12 -10.66 -4.12 -2.54
CA LEU A 12 -9.48 -4.98 -2.54
C LEU A 12 -8.33 -4.36 -1.73
N TYR A 13 -8.10 -3.05 -1.92
CA TYR A 13 -7.10 -2.32 -1.15
C TYR A 13 -7.44 -2.34 0.35
N LEU A 14 -8.68 -2.04 0.73
CA LEU A 14 -9.11 -2.07 2.12
C LEU A 14 -8.97 -3.49 2.71
N ALA A 15 -9.41 -4.51 1.98
CA ALA A 15 -9.28 -5.91 2.38
C ALA A 15 -7.82 -6.31 2.60
N SER A 16 -6.90 -5.83 1.77
CA SER A 16 -5.47 -6.14 1.87
C SER A 16 -4.88 -5.83 3.24
N LEU A 17 -5.36 -4.76 3.89
CA LEU A 17 -4.81 -4.25 5.16
C LEU A 17 -5.03 -5.20 6.34
N PHE A 18 -5.95 -6.16 6.21
CA PHE A 18 -6.25 -7.14 7.25
C PHE A 18 -5.39 -8.41 7.17
N PHE A 19 -4.47 -8.51 6.20
CA PHE A 19 -3.64 -9.68 5.98
C PHE A 19 -2.14 -9.39 6.11
N ALA A 20 -1.34 -10.46 6.18
CA ALA A 20 0.11 -10.38 6.08
C ALA A 20 0.52 -9.80 4.71
N GLY A 21 1.42 -8.81 4.73
CA GLY A 21 2.01 -8.24 3.54
C GLY A 21 3.28 -8.99 3.11
N ALA A 22 4.09 -9.43 4.08
CA ALA A 22 5.30 -10.22 3.84
C ALA A 22 5.59 -11.19 4.98
N HIS A 23 6.18 -12.33 4.63
CA HIS A 23 6.75 -13.31 5.53
C HIS A 23 8.28 -13.24 5.45
N MET A 24 8.94 -13.33 6.59
CA MET A 24 10.40 -13.20 6.72
C MET A 24 10.99 -14.46 7.37
N SER A 25 12.30 -14.62 7.28
CA SER A 25 13.02 -15.71 7.97
C SER A 25 12.80 -15.65 9.49
N GLY A 26 12.97 -16.78 10.19
CA GLY A 26 12.75 -16.83 11.64
C GLY A 26 11.29 -16.77 12.09
N GLY A 27 10.32 -16.90 11.17
CA GLY A 27 8.89 -16.91 11.47
C GLY A 27 8.28 -15.51 11.67
N TYR A 28 9.05 -14.45 11.42
CA TYR A 28 8.55 -13.08 11.48
C TYR A 28 7.63 -12.78 10.30
N GLN A 29 6.66 -11.88 10.52
CA GLN A 29 5.73 -11.42 9.50
C GLN A 29 5.47 -9.92 9.67
N LEU A 30 5.27 -9.24 8.55
CA LEU A 30 4.81 -7.85 8.52
C LEU A 30 3.39 -7.81 7.94
N SER A 31 2.47 -7.19 8.66
CA SER A 31 1.12 -6.96 8.14
C SER A 31 1.12 -5.91 7.02
N ALA A 32 0.19 -6.00 6.07
CA ALA A 32 0.08 -5.00 5.02
C ALA A 32 -0.24 -3.59 5.56
N LEU A 33 -1.06 -3.51 6.62
CA LEU A 33 -1.30 -2.26 7.35
C LEU A 33 0.00 -1.66 7.90
N GLN A 34 0.85 -2.50 8.50
CA GLN A 34 2.14 -2.06 9.02
C GLN A 34 3.07 -1.58 7.91
N MET A 35 3.15 -2.29 6.80
CA MET A 35 3.95 -1.89 5.63
C MET A 35 3.44 -0.56 5.02
N LEU A 36 2.12 -0.32 5.05
CA LEU A 36 1.55 0.96 4.60
C LEU A 36 1.93 2.11 5.52
N ILE A 37 1.84 1.92 6.84
CA ILE A 37 2.16 2.94 7.85
C ILE A 37 3.66 3.24 7.86
N TYR A 38 4.51 2.21 7.78
CA TYR A 38 5.96 2.32 7.94
C TYR A 38 6.76 2.39 6.65
N GLY A 39 6.16 2.13 5.50
CA GLY A 39 6.88 2.20 4.24
C GLY A 39 7.54 3.56 3.93
N PRO A 40 7.10 4.73 4.45
CA PRO A 40 7.89 5.97 4.32
C PRO A 40 9.30 5.85 4.91
N TRP A 41 9.43 5.12 6.02
CA TRP A 41 10.72 4.86 6.66
C TRP A 41 11.59 3.86 5.90
N GLY A 42 11.04 3.18 4.88
CA GLY A 42 11.79 2.35 3.96
C GLY A 42 12.65 3.15 2.98
N MET A 43 12.34 4.43 2.74
CA MET A 43 13.03 5.25 1.72
C MET A 43 14.53 5.45 1.99
N PRO A 44 15.00 5.73 3.23
CA PRO A 44 16.43 5.77 3.54
C PRO A 44 17.16 4.44 3.26
N PHE A 45 16.42 3.34 3.21
CA PHE A 45 16.95 1.99 2.94
C PHE A 45 16.77 1.55 1.47
N GLY A 46 16.40 2.47 0.56
CA GLY A 46 16.22 2.17 -0.85
C GLY A 46 14.91 1.45 -1.20
N LEU A 47 13.98 1.33 -0.25
CA LEU A 47 12.68 0.69 -0.46
C LEU A 47 11.66 1.74 -0.98
N PHE A 48 11.73 2.04 -2.27
CA PHE A 48 10.91 3.07 -2.91
C PHE A 48 9.51 2.58 -3.34
N GLN A 49 9.22 1.28 -3.25
CA GLN A 49 7.96 0.68 -3.67
C GLN A 49 6.75 1.27 -2.94
N TRP A 50 6.95 1.83 -1.74
CA TRP A 50 5.90 2.52 -1.00
C TRP A 50 5.27 3.70 -1.78
N PHE A 51 6.00 4.33 -2.71
CA PHE A 51 5.45 5.38 -3.57
C PHE A 51 4.28 4.93 -4.46
N ALA A 52 4.05 3.62 -4.59
CA ALA A 52 2.83 3.09 -5.19
C ALA A 52 1.56 3.63 -4.52
N ASN A 53 1.57 3.84 -3.20
CA ASN A 53 0.39 4.29 -2.45
C ASN A 53 -0.01 5.75 -2.77
N PRO A 54 0.86 6.77 -2.67
CA PRO A 54 0.51 8.13 -3.07
C PRO A 54 0.21 8.25 -4.57
N LEU A 55 0.89 7.48 -5.43
CA LEU A 55 0.55 7.42 -6.87
C LEU A 55 -0.86 6.86 -7.09
N PHE A 56 -1.23 5.80 -6.38
CA PHE A 56 -2.57 5.23 -6.46
C PHE A 56 -3.64 6.18 -5.93
N ALA A 57 -3.36 6.88 -4.82
CA ALA A 57 -4.26 7.90 -4.29
C ALA A 57 -4.49 9.03 -5.31
N LEU A 58 -3.42 9.52 -5.95
CA LEU A 58 -3.52 10.50 -7.04
C LEU A 58 -4.36 9.95 -8.21
N ALA A 59 -4.15 8.70 -8.58
CA ALA A 59 -4.90 8.05 -9.65
C ALA A 59 -6.41 8.01 -9.35
N VAL A 60 -6.77 7.59 -8.13
CA VAL A 60 -8.15 7.55 -7.65
C VAL A 60 -8.77 8.95 -7.64
N LEU A 61 -8.08 9.98 -7.16
CA LEU A 61 -8.61 11.35 -7.14
C LEU A 61 -8.78 11.93 -8.55
N ALA A 62 -7.88 11.60 -9.47
CA ALA A 62 -7.85 12.11 -10.84
C ALA A 62 -8.75 11.33 -11.83
N HIS A 63 -9.28 10.16 -11.44
CA HIS A 63 -9.84 9.14 -12.34
C HIS A 63 -10.81 9.67 -13.41
N ARG A 64 -11.69 10.60 -13.03
CA ARG A 64 -12.72 11.16 -13.93
C ARG A 64 -12.22 12.38 -14.71
N ARG A 65 -11.76 13.42 -14.01
CA ARG A 65 -11.41 14.71 -14.60
C ARG A 65 -10.15 14.64 -15.45
N PHE A 66 -9.14 13.92 -14.97
CA PHE A 66 -7.83 13.81 -15.61
C PHE A 66 -7.54 12.34 -15.93
N ARG A 67 -8.45 11.69 -16.66
CA ARG A 67 -8.43 10.23 -16.90
C ARG A 67 -7.08 9.66 -17.36
N ARG A 68 -6.35 10.38 -18.21
CA ARG A 68 -5.02 9.95 -18.70
C ARG A 68 -3.94 10.09 -17.63
N LEU A 69 -3.96 11.17 -16.85
CA LEU A 69 -3.09 11.33 -15.68
C LEU A 69 -3.36 10.23 -14.66
N ALA A 70 -4.64 9.92 -14.42
CA ALA A 70 -5.03 8.83 -13.54
C ALA A 70 -4.51 7.46 -14.02
N LEU A 71 -4.58 7.20 -15.33
CA LEU A 71 -4.00 5.98 -15.90
C LEU A 71 -2.48 5.94 -15.73
N LEU A 72 -1.79 7.05 -16.01
CA LEU A 72 -0.33 7.15 -15.84
C LEU A 72 0.08 6.92 -14.37
N ALA A 73 -0.61 7.58 -13.44
CA ALA A 73 -0.37 7.41 -12.01
C ALA A 73 -0.68 5.99 -11.54
N GLY A 74 -1.77 5.38 -12.03
CA GLY A 74 -2.13 4.00 -11.73
C GLY A 74 -1.10 2.99 -12.25
N VAL A 75 -0.63 3.14 -13.50
CA VAL A 75 0.42 2.29 -14.08
C VAL A 75 1.74 2.49 -13.34
N GLY A 76 2.08 3.73 -12.98
CA GLY A 76 3.26 4.01 -12.15
C GLY A 76 3.16 3.34 -10.77
N ALA A 77 1.98 3.38 -10.15
CA ALA A 77 1.73 2.67 -8.89
C ALA A 77 1.89 1.16 -9.05
N LEU A 78 1.32 0.57 -10.11
CA LEU A 78 1.45 -0.86 -10.40
C LEU A 78 2.90 -1.25 -10.67
N TYR A 79 3.65 -0.45 -11.42
CA TYR A 79 5.08 -0.67 -11.66
C TYR A 79 5.88 -0.69 -10.35
N MET A 80 5.66 0.30 -9.47
CA MET A 80 6.26 0.34 -8.14
C MET A 80 5.87 -0.88 -7.28
N ALA A 81 4.60 -1.29 -7.33
CA ALA A 81 4.11 -2.47 -6.61
C ALA A 81 4.79 -3.75 -7.10
N LEU A 82 4.91 -3.96 -8.41
CA LEU A 82 5.63 -5.10 -8.99
C LEU A 82 7.12 -5.09 -8.65
N GLY A 83 7.72 -3.91 -8.48
CA GLY A 83 9.08 -3.78 -7.94
C GLY A 83 9.26 -4.39 -6.55
N SER A 84 8.18 -4.70 -5.82
CA SER A 84 8.26 -5.37 -4.51
C SER A 84 8.70 -6.83 -4.61
N PHE A 85 8.57 -7.46 -5.78
CA PHE A 85 9.10 -8.81 -6.00
C PHE A 85 10.64 -8.88 -5.91
N ALA A 86 11.32 -7.74 -6.05
CA ALA A 86 12.77 -7.64 -5.91
C ALA A 86 13.22 -7.28 -4.48
N ILE A 87 12.30 -7.18 -3.52
CA ILE A 87 12.66 -6.91 -2.12
C ILE A 87 13.14 -8.20 -1.48
N GLU A 88 14.44 -8.28 -1.21
CA GLU A 88 15.06 -9.44 -0.58
C GLU A 88 15.04 -9.36 0.95
N ARG A 89 15.01 -8.15 1.52
CA ARG A 89 15.11 -7.95 2.98
C ARG A 89 14.19 -6.84 3.45
N LEU A 90 13.59 -7.05 4.62
CA LEU A 90 12.77 -6.06 5.32
C LEU A 90 13.19 -5.96 6.78
N PRO A 91 13.15 -4.77 7.39
CA PRO A 91 13.39 -4.62 8.81
C PRO A 91 12.23 -5.25 9.60
N ASP A 92 12.53 -5.97 10.68
CA ASP A 92 11.49 -6.33 11.66
C ASP A 92 11.00 -5.10 12.43
N ASN A 93 9.95 -5.31 13.22
CA ASN A 93 9.25 -4.28 13.98
C ASN A 93 9.68 -4.16 15.44
N VAL A 94 10.72 -4.89 15.86
CA VAL A 94 11.15 -4.97 17.27
C VAL A 94 12.59 -4.54 17.41
N SER A 95 13.48 -5.17 16.67
CA SER A 95 14.92 -4.92 16.67
C SER A 95 15.38 -4.03 15.51
N TYR A 96 14.53 -3.86 14.48
CA TYR A 96 14.87 -3.25 13.20
C TYR A 96 16.01 -3.94 12.46
N ALA A 97 16.35 -5.17 12.87
CA ALA A 97 17.24 -6.02 12.10
C ALA A 97 16.55 -6.38 10.77
N PHE A 98 17.34 -6.37 9.70
CA PHE A 98 16.87 -6.79 8.38
C PHE A 98 16.82 -8.31 8.32
N HIS A 99 15.64 -8.84 8.04
CA HIS A 99 15.43 -10.28 7.80
C HIS A 99 15.11 -10.52 6.35
N ASP A 100 15.48 -11.69 5.87
CA ASP A 100 15.25 -12.09 4.48
C ASP A 100 13.76 -12.35 4.27
N VAL A 101 13.21 -11.78 3.20
CA VAL A 101 11.83 -12.01 2.77
C VAL A 101 11.75 -13.42 2.18
N THR A 102 10.95 -14.28 2.81
CA THR A 102 10.75 -15.66 2.34
C THR A 102 9.58 -15.76 1.38
N ALA A 103 8.54 -14.95 1.58
CA ALA A 103 7.39 -14.89 0.68
C ALA A 103 6.61 -13.57 0.85
N LEU A 104 5.96 -13.12 -0.22
CA LEU A 104 4.95 -12.07 -0.13
C LEU A 104 3.62 -12.67 0.34
N GLY A 105 2.93 -11.97 1.24
CA GLY A 105 1.71 -12.43 1.87
C GLY A 105 0.44 -12.09 1.07
N LEU A 106 -0.71 -12.60 1.53
CA LEU A 106 -2.01 -12.38 0.87
C LEU A 106 -2.38 -10.89 0.77
N GLY A 107 -2.01 -10.08 1.76
CA GLY A 107 -2.20 -8.64 1.75
C GLY A 107 -1.50 -7.98 0.56
N PHE A 108 -0.25 -8.39 0.27
CA PHE A 108 0.46 -7.88 -0.91
C PHE A 108 -0.31 -8.20 -2.21
N TYR A 109 -0.77 -9.44 -2.39
CA TYR A 109 -1.46 -9.83 -3.63
C TYR A 109 -2.81 -9.13 -3.80
N LEU A 110 -3.58 -8.94 -2.72
CA LEU A 110 -4.83 -8.17 -2.75
C LEU A 110 -4.58 -6.69 -3.08
N TRP A 111 -3.52 -6.11 -2.52
CA TRP A 111 -3.10 -4.75 -2.83
C TRP A 111 -2.67 -4.61 -4.30
N ALA A 112 -1.81 -5.50 -4.81
CA ALA A 112 -1.40 -5.50 -6.21
C ALA A 112 -2.60 -5.70 -7.16
N LEU A 113 -3.55 -6.56 -6.79
CA LEU A 113 -4.77 -6.79 -7.56
C LEU A 113 -5.68 -5.55 -7.56
N ALA A 114 -5.74 -4.79 -6.47
CA ALA A 114 -6.45 -3.51 -6.42
C ALA A 114 -5.91 -2.53 -7.47
N LEU A 115 -4.59 -2.39 -7.54
CA LEU A 115 -3.90 -1.52 -8.51
C LEU A 115 -4.14 -2.00 -9.95
N LEU A 116 -4.07 -3.32 -10.18
CA LEU A 116 -4.34 -3.92 -11.48
C LEU A 116 -5.79 -3.70 -11.93
N ALA A 117 -6.76 -3.92 -11.04
CA ALA A 117 -8.18 -3.71 -11.30
C ALA A 117 -8.47 -2.25 -11.66
N PHE A 118 -7.83 -1.31 -10.97
CA PHE A 118 -7.92 0.10 -11.29
C PHE A 118 -7.36 0.38 -12.69
N CYS A 119 -6.13 -0.07 -12.97
CA CYS A 119 -5.47 0.16 -14.25
C CYS A 119 -6.29 -0.40 -15.42
N ALA A 120 -6.81 -1.62 -15.30
CA ALA A 120 -7.62 -2.25 -16.34
C ALA A 120 -8.91 -1.46 -16.60
N GLY A 121 -9.63 -1.07 -15.55
CA GLY A 121 -10.84 -0.25 -15.67
C GLY A 121 -10.56 1.14 -16.23
N GLN A 122 -9.51 1.80 -15.75
CA GLN A 122 -9.12 3.13 -16.19
C GLN A 122 -8.64 3.13 -17.65
N ALA A 123 -7.89 2.10 -18.07
CA ALA A 123 -7.46 1.93 -19.46
C ALA A 123 -8.65 1.75 -20.40
N TRP A 124 -9.61 0.91 -20.01
CA TRP A 124 -10.86 0.72 -20.76
C TRP A 124 -11.61 2.04 -20.98
N HIS A 125 -11.76 2.84 -19.91
CA HIS A 125 -12.43 4.14 -20.01
C HIS A 125 -11.61 5.17 -20.78
N CYS A 126 -10.28 5.17 -20.67
CA CYS A 126 -9.42 6.04 -21.50
C CYS A 126 -9.56 5.72 -22.99
N TRP A 127 -9.77 4.45 -23.34
CA TRP A 127 -9.97 4.02 -24.72
C TRP A 127 -11.37 4.33 -25.25
N LYS A 128 -12.42 4.05 -24.46
CA LYS A 128 -13.81 4.15 -24.92
C LYS A 128 -14.46 5.53 -24.74
N ALA A 129 -14.13 6.24 -23.67
CA ALA A 129 -14.81 7.48 -23.32
C ALA A 129 -14.41 8.63 -24.26
N ARG A 130 -15.40 9.37 -24.78
CA ARG A 130 -15.14 10.57 -25.59
C ARG A 130 -14.97 11.81 -24.71
N SER A 131 -15.64 11.84 -23.56
CA SER A 131 -15.60 12.92 -22.58
C SER A 131 -15.32 12.41 -21.15
N ALA A 132 -15.02 13.32 -20.22
CA ALA A 132 -14.91 13.00 -18.80
C ALA A 132 -16.25 12.61 -18.14
N LEU A 133 -17.38 12.99 -18.75
CA LEU A 133 -18.70 12.64 -18.24
C LEU A 133 -19.04 11.17 -18.49
N ASP A 134 -18.43 10.55 -19.51
CA ASP A 134 -18.62 9.14 -19.85
C ASP A 134 -17.88 8.19 -18.89
N VAL A 135 -16.94 8.73 -18.09
CA VAL A 135 -16.22 7.97 -17.06
C VAL A 135 -17.10 7.91 -15.80
N PRO A 136 -17.29 6.72 -15.18
CA PRO A 136 -18.04 6.57 -13.95
C PRO A 136 -17.55 7.56 -12.88
N GLY A 137 -18.49 8.27 -12.26
CA GLY A 137 -18.18 9.16 -11.14
C GLY A 137 -18.14 8.44 -9.80
N TRP A 138 -17.82 9.22 -8.78
CA TRP A 138 -17.87 8.79 -7.38
C TRP A 138 -19.25 8.28 -7.00
N ARG A 139 -19.26 7.14 -6.31
CA ARG A 139 -20.43 6.60 -5.65
C ARG A 139 -20.29 6.81 -4.15
N TRP A 140 -21.41 6.84 -3.43
CA TRP A 140 -21.38 7.10 -1.99
C TRP A 140 -20.55 6.06 -1.22
N TRP A 141 -20.57 4.79 -1.68
CA TRP A 141 -19.77 3.73 -1.06
C TRP A 141 -18.27 3.85 -1.35
N ASP A 142 -17.86 4.48 -2.46
CA ASP A 142 -16.43 4.76 -2.71
C ASP A 142 -15.92 5.73 -1.63
N GLY A 143 -16.73 6.74 -1.30
CA GLY A 143 -16.47 7.64 -0.18
C GLY A 143 -16.42 6.91 1.16
N ALA A 144 -17.38 6.01 1.42
CA ALA A 144 -17.41 5.21 2.64
C ALA A 144 -16.16 4.31 2.77
N MET A 145 -15.70 3.70 1.68
CA MET A 145 -14.48 2.87 1.66
C MET A 145 -13.22 3.71 1.91
N ILE A 146 -13.14 4.93 1.38
CA ILE A 146 -12.02 5.84 1.69
C ILE A 146 -12.03 6.22 3.16
N VAL A 147 -13.19 6.55 3.74
CA VAL A 147 -13.29 6.85 5.17
C VAL A 147 -12.90 5.63 6.00
N ALA A 148 -13.36 4.43 5.63
CA ALA A 148 -12.98 3.19 6.29
C ALA A 148 -11.46 2.94 6.21
N LEU A 149 -10.83 3.18 5.07
CA LEU A 149 -9.38 3.06 4.89
C LEU A 149 -8.64 4.03 5.81
N LEU A 150 -9.05 5.30 5.86
CA LEU A 150 -8.47 6.29 6.76
C LEU A 150 -8.67 5.91 8.23
N ALA A 151 -9.83 5.38 8.60
CA ALA A 151 -10.11 4.90 9.95
C ALA A 151 -9.23 3.69 10.33
N VAL A 152 -9.02 2.74 9.43
CA VAL A 152 -8.14 1.59 9.65
C VAL A 152 -6.69 2.04 9.82
N VAL A 153 -6.21 2.96 8.97
CA VAL A 153 -4.86 3.54 9.09
C VAL A 153 -4.73 4.29 10.42
N TYR A 154 -5.72 5.12 10.78
CA TYR A 154 -5.72 5.84 12.04
C TYR A 154 -5.69 4.90 13.25
N ALA A 155 -6.54 3.87 13.26
CA ALA A 155 -6.55 2.86 14.31
C ALA A 155 -5.20 2.11 14.39
N GLY A 156 -4.58 1.79 13.25
CA GLY A 156 -3.25 1.21 13.18
C GLY A 156 -2.19 2.09 13.83
N LEU A 157 -2.19 3.41 13.54
CA LEU A 157 -1.29 4.39 14.16
C LEU A 157 -1.45 4.48 15.69
N GLN A 158 -2.65 4.22 16.21
CA GLN A 158 -2.91 4.23 17.66
C GLN A 158 -2.47 2.93 18.35
N THR A 159 -2.27 1.83 17.61
CA THR A 159 -2.03 0.50 18.18
C THR A 159 -0.56 0.34 18.63
N PRO A 160 -0.28 0.08 19.92
CA PRO A 160 1.09 0.03 20.44
C PRO A 160 1.98 -1.03 19.77
N ALA A 161 1.43 -2.19 19.43
CA ALA A 161 2.14 -3.26 18.71
C ALA A 161 2.56 -2.88 17.28
N LEU A 162 1.96 -1.81 16.75
CA LEU A 162 2.26 -1.22 15.46
C LEU A 162 2.90 0.15 15.63
N ARG A 163 3.44 0.56 16.79
CA ARG A 163 4.17 1.83 16.96
C ARG A 163 5.67 1.62 16.73
N PHE A 164 6.25 2.47 15.90
CA PHE A 164 7.70 2.59 15.72
C PHE A 164 8.24 3.38 16.89
N GLU A 165 9.12 2.77 17.67
CA GLU A 165 9.87 3.44 18.73
C GLU A 165 11.18 3.99 18.14
N PRO A 166 11.29 5.31 17.86
CA PRO A 166 12.51 5.87 17.28
C PRO A 166 13.69 5.81 18.24
N GLY A 167 13.40 5.77 19.55
CA GLY A 167 14.39 5.69 20.63
C GLY A 167 15.23 4.41 20.56
N ALA A 168 14.63 3.28 20.18
CA ALA A 168 15.34 2.00 20.04
C ALA A 168 16.32 1.97 18.85
N VAL A 169 16.10 2.83 17.84
CA VAL A 169 16.96 2.94 16.65
C VAL A 169 18.10 3.94 16.87
N LEU A 170 17.84 5.03 17.60
CA LEU A 170 18.80 6.12 17.80
C LEU A 170 19.70 5.94 19.02
N MET A 171 19.23 5.21 20.04
CA MET A 171 20.01 4.85 21.21
C MET A 171 19.92 3.32 21.33
N PRO A 172 20.95 2.57 20.89
CA PRO A 172 21.06 1.18 21.30
C PRO A 172 21.00 1.21 22.82
N ALA A 173 20.17 0.37 23.44
CA ALA A 173 20.26 0.17 24.89
C ALA A 173 21.74 0.00 25.21
N GLU A 174 22.29 0.85 26.10
CA GLU A 174 23.62 0.60 26.63
C GLU A 174 23.59 -0.85 27.08
N GLN A 175 24.32 -1.71 26.36
CA GLN A 175 24.56 -3.06 26.80
C GLN A 175 25.14 -2.88 28.18
N GLY A 176 24.33 -3.17 29.19
CA GLY A 176 24.66 -2.91 30.58
C GLY A 176 26.07 -3.40 30.82
N GLN A 177 26.98 -2.45 30.98
CA GLN A 177 28.28 -2.73 31.54
C GLN A 177 28.02 -3.28 32.94
N VAL A 178 28.43 -4.53 33.15
CA VAL A 178 29.07 -5.02 34.38
C VAL A 178 28.08 -5.15 35.58
N LEU A 179 27.82 -6.35 36.12
CA LEU A 179 28.74 -7.28 36.80
C LEU A 179 28.31 -8.74 36.64
#